data_AF-A0A7V6SRG9-F1
#
_entry.id   AF-A0A7V6SRG9-F1
#
_cell.length_a   1.000
_cell.length_b   1.000
_cell.length_c   1.000
_cell.angle_alpha   90.00
_cell.angle_beta   90.00
_cell.angle_gamma   90.00
#
_symmetry.space_group_name_H-M   'P 1'
#
loop_
_entity.id
_entity.type
_entity.pdbx_description
1 polymer ?
#
loop_
_entity_poly.entity_id
_entity_poly.type
_entity_poly.pdbx_seq_one_letter_code
_entity_poly.pdbx_strand_id
1 'polypeptide(L)'
;MKRKITAITLLLLLLMQTLTFAMAVPSSTQKNLPKLILSDYSLSPEHPKAGEEFELTMTFYNTNEDYSARNIKVTLINESSDRDPGSFGVFTPIGSSNTFYFDVIEAQESTEQTLRFDTSSVALSKNYSLSVHLQYENYQGVQLEAKEFVGVPVMQSPRITMDDPSVPAEVQIDDGINLSIGFYNTGRDDLKNVMLETSGNFAADPARYFVGDFASGASDVFSTLLKTGEVGELSGVVTITFEDSSGQEHKLEKDFRSNVLPSSDAEVSPAENASLPLPMNTLLLLGLLILLILTVYFWLKWRREKKAQKVRNELTIDE
;
A
#
# COMPACT_ATOMS: atom_id res chain seq x y z
N MET A 1 -32.43 -78.62 -52.85
CA MET A 1 -31.34 -79.00 -51.92
C MET A 1 -30.50 -77.83 -51.39
N LYS A 2 -30.29 -76.73 -52.14
CA LYS A 2 -29.41 -75.63 -51.72
C LYS A 2 -29.89 -74.74 -50.56
N ARG A 3 -31.19 -74.75 -50.19
CA ARG A 3 -31.73 -73.91 -49.09
C ARG A 3 -31.66 -74.54 -47.69
N LYS A 4 -31.53 -75.87 -47.59
CA LYS A 4 -31.42 -76.57 -46.29
C LYS A 4 -29.98 -76.62 -45.77
N ILE A 5 -28.99 -76.53 -46.65
CA ILE A 5 -27.56 -76.59 -46.30
C ILE A 5 -27.07 -75.23 -45.76
N THR A 6 -27.64 -74.11 -46.21
CA THR A 6 -27.32 -72.76 -45.70
C THR A 6 -27.85 -72.51 -44.29
N ALA A 7 -28.98 -73.11 -43.92
CA ALA A 7 -29.54 -72.97 -42.58
C ALA A 7 -28.75 -73.78 -41.51
N ILE A 8 -28.21 -74.94 -41.89
CA ILE A 8 -27.41 -75.78 -40.98
C ILE A 8 -25.99 -75.23 -40.82
N THR A 9 -25.42 -74.60 -41.85
CA THR A 9 -24.12 -73.92 -41.76
C THR A 9 -24.19 -72.61 -40.98
N LEU A 10 -25.32 -71.88 -41.03
CA LEU A 10 -25.51 -70.69 -40.19
C LEU A 10 -25.79 -71.04 -38.71
N LEU A 11 -26.49 -72.16 -38.45
CA LEU A 11 -26.77 -72.61 -37.08
C LEU A 11 -25.54 -73.20 -36.38
N LEU A 12 -24.62 -73.83 -37.14
CA LEU A 12 -23.31 -74.25 -36.59
C LEU A 12 -22.37 -73.07 -36.35
N LEU A 13 -22.47 -71.99 -37.13
CA LEU A 13 -21.67 -70.78 -36.89
C LEU A 13 -22.20 -69.96 -35.69
N LEU A 14 -23.49 -70.08 -35.37
CA LEU A 14 -24.10 -69.41 -34.21
C LEU A 14 -23.83 -70.14 -32.88
N LEU A 15 -23.49 -71.44 -32.91
CA LEU A 15 -23.17 -72.24 -31.73
C LEU A 15 -21.68 -72.18 -31.34
N MET A 16 -20.82 -71.57 -32.17
CA MET A 16 -19.41 -71.30 -31.83
C MET A 16 -19.15 -69.94 -31.17
N GLN A 17 -20.19 -69.15 -30.88
CA GLN A 17 -20.06 -67.88 -30.14
C GLN A 17 -20.49 -67.96 -28.66
N THR A 18 -20.76 -69.15 -28.13
CA THR A 18 -20.98 -69.34 -26.69
C THR A 18 -19.92 -70.26 -26.09
N LEU A 19 -18.66 -69.88 -26.26
CA LEU A 19 -17.61 -70.27 -25.33
C LEU A 19 -16.59 -69.13 -25.20
N THR A 20 -17.09 -67.90 -25.05
CA THR A 20 -16.35 -66.93 -24.26
C THR A 20 -16.29 -67.49 -22.86
N PHE A 21 -15.12 -68.03 -22.55
CA PHE A 21 -14.58 -68.16 -21.22
C PHE A 21 -15.01 -66.91 -20.44
N ALA A 22 -16.06 -67.02 -19.64
CA ALA A 22 -16.12 -66.25 -18.43
C ALA A 22 -14.93 -66.75 -17.62
N MET A 23 -13.74 -66.18 -17.86
CA MET A 23 -12.89 -65.89 -16.74
C MET A 23 -13.78 -65.01 -15.88
N ALA A 24 -14.42 -65.63 -14.90
CA ALA A 24 -14.69 -64.94 -13.67
C ALA A 24 -13.35 -64.28 -13.33
N VAL A 25 -13.25 -62.98 -13.64
CA VAL A 25 -12.37 -62.09 -12.90
C VAL A 25 -12.76 -62.43 -11.47
N PRO A 26 -11.89 -63.09 -10.68
CA PRO A 26 -12.26 -63.39 -9.32
C PRO A 26 -12.69 -62.06 -8.75
N SER A 27 -13.96 -61.98 -8.33
CA SER A 27 -14.51 -60.80 -7.68
C SER A 27 -13.47 -60.43 -6.66
N SER A 28 -12.75 -59.33 -6.89
CA SER A 28 -11.73 -58.89 -5.98
C SER A 28 -12.47 -58.73 -4.67
N THR A 29 -12.22 -59.67 -3.74
CA THR A 29 -12.30 -59.37 -2.32
C THR A 29 -11.63 -58.01 -2.24
N GLN A 30 -12.37 -56.96 -1.89
CA GLN A 30 -11.83 -55.61 -1.79
C GLN A 30 -10.59 -55.75 -0.91
N LYS A 31 -9.41 -55.85 -1.54
CA LYS A 31 -8.16 -55.95 -0.81
C LYS A 31 -8.08 -54.61 -0.12
N ASN A 32 -7.93 -54.65 1.20
CA ASN A 32 -7.57 -53.46 1.94
C ASN A 32 -6.24 -52.97 1.31
N LEU A 33 -6.29 -51.85 0.59
CA LEU A 33 -5.17 -51.29 -0.18
C LEU A 33 -4.76 -49.97 0.47
N PRO A 34 -3.46 -49.61 0.44
CA PRO A 34 -3.00 -48.35 0.99
C PRO A 34 -3.78 -47.19 0.36
N LYS A 35 -4.07 -46.17 1.16
CA LYS A 35 -4.80 -44.99 0.70
C LYS A 35 -4.11 -43.75 1.24
N LEU A 36 -3.51 -42.99 0.34
CA LEU A 36 -2.89 -41.72 0.66
C LEU A 36 -3.88 -40.57 0.49
N ILE A 37 -3.85 -39.65 1.44
CA ILE A 37 -4.54 -38.36 1.37
C ILE A 37 -3.54 -37.24 1.64
N LEU A 38 -3.86 -36.03 1.15
CA LEU A 38 -3.27 -34.81 1.68
C LEU A 38 -4.05 -34.46 2.96
N SER A 39 -3.49 -34.74 4.13
CA SER A 39 -4.18 -34.53 5.40
C SER A 39 -4.16 -33.07 5.86
N ASP A 40 -3.09 -32.35 5.52
CA ASP A 40 -2.92 -30.95 5.90
C ASP A 40 -1.98 -30.22 4.92
N TYR A 41 -2.10 -28.89 4.87
CA TYR A 41 -1.12 -28.03 4.21
C TYR A 41 -1.04 -26.66 4.88
N SER A 42 0.12 -26.01 4.76
CA SER A 42 0.33 -24.64 5.21
C SER A 42 1.09 -23.82 4.18
N LEU A 43 0.85 -22.51 4.23
CA LEU A 43 1.49 -21.52 3.38
C LEU A 43 2.28 -20.54 4.24
N SER A 44 3.49 -20.18 3.80
CA SER A 44 4.31 -19.15 4.43
C SER A 44 4.85 -18.19 3.38
N PRO A 45 4.37 -16.93 3.34
CA PRO A 45 3.31 -16.34 4.16
C PRO A 45 1.93 -16.98 3.90
N GLU A 46 0.99 -16.84 4.86
CA GLU A 46 -0.39 -17.37 4.75
C GLU A 46 -1.15 -16.84 3.53
N HIS A 47 -0.82 -15.62 3.12
CA HIS A 47 -1.31 -14.98 1.90
C HIS A 47 -0.12 -14.64 0.97
N PRO A 48 0.25 -15.54 0.05
CA PRO A 48 1.25 -15.26 -0.95
C PRO A 48 0.92 -14.00 -1.76
N LYS A 49 1.92 -13.17 -2.00
CA LYS A 49 1.75 -11.94 -2.76
C LYS A 49 2.20 -12.13 -4.21
N ALA A 50 1.49 -11.49 -5.14
CA ALA A 50 1.89 -11.47 -6.55
C ALA A 50 3.30 -10.88 -6.69
N GLY A 51 4.20 -11.60 -7.36
CA GLY A 51 5.60 -11.21 -7.56
C GLY A 51 6.52 -11.52 -6.37
N GLU A 52 6.02 -12.19 -5.33
CA GLU A 52 6.80 -12.63 -4.19
C GLU A 52 6.83 -14.17 -4.08
N GLU A 53 7.83 -14.67 -3.36
CA GLU A 53 7.99 -16.08 -3.07
C GLU A 53 7.11 -16.52 -1.89
N PHE A 54 6.69 -17.79 -1.90
CA PHE A 54 6.07 -18.44 -0.75
C PHE A 54 6.52 -19.89 -0.62
N GLU A 55 6.36 -20.43 0.58
CA GLU A 55 6.55 -21.84 0.91
C GLU A 55 5.19 -22.54 1.02
N LEU A 56 5.06 -23.70 0.38
CA LEU A 56 3.96 -24.63 0.53
C LEU A 56 4.49 -25.88 1.23
N THR A 57 3.95 -26.16 2.41
CA THR A 57 4.23 -27.37 3.17
C THR A 57 3.01 -28.27 3.13
N MET A 58 3.18 -29.52 2.70
CA MET A 58 2.11 -30.51 2.54
C MET A 58 2.38 -31.74 3.39
N THR A 59 1.36 -32.20 4.13
CA THR A 59 1.41 -33.44 4.90
C THR A 59 0.58 -34.52 4.23
N PHE A 60 1.22 -35.63 3.88
CA PHE A 60 0.60 -36.80 3.27
C PHE A 60 0.41 -37.88 4.32
N TYR A 61 -0.80 -38.40 4.45
CA TYR A 61 -1.16 -39.41 5.45
C TYR A 61 -1.67 -40.69 4.77
N ASN A 62 -1.19 -41.84 5.23
CA ASN A 62 -1.75 -43.13 4.84
C ASN A 62 -2.87 -43.54 5.79
N THR A 63 -4.12 -43.47 5.32
CA THR A 63 -5.29 -43.80 6.14
C THR A 63 -5.48 -45.29 6.35
N ASN A 64 -4.65 -46.14 5.74
CA ASN A 64 -4.76 -47.58 5.87
C ASN A 64 -4.18 -48.07 7.20
N GLU A 65 -4.87 -49.01 7.86
CA GLU A 65 -4.45 -49.58 9.15
C GLU A 65 -3.32 -50.61 9.05
N ASP A 66 -3.21 -51.31 7.92
CA ASP A 66 -2.36 -52.51 7.79
C ASP A 66 -1.28 -52.40 6.70
N TYR A 67 -1.49 -51.57 5.68
CA TYR A 67 -0.70 -51.59 4.45
C TYR A 67 0.02 -50.27 4.18
N SER A 68 1.34 -50.35 3.99
CA SER A 68 2.19 -49.25 3.52
C SER A 68 1.93 -48.89 2.05
N ALA A 69 2.02 -47.61 1.70
CA ALA A 69 2.19 -47.17 0.32
C ALA A 69 3.67 -47.14 -0.05
N ARG A 70 4.03 -47.48 -1.29
CA ARG A 70 5.42 -47.49 -1.79
C ARG A 70 5.53 -46.80 -3.14
N ASN A 71 6.77 -46.44 -3.50
CA ASN A 71 7.10 -45.78 -4.76
C ASN A 71 6.18 -44.58 -5.05
N ILE A 72 6.01 -43.71 -4.05
CA ILE A 72 5.06 -42.61 -4.11
C ILE A 72 5.68 -41.50 -4.96
N LYS A 73 5.11 -41.26 -6.13
CA LYS A 73 5.39 -40.10 -6.98
C LYS A 73 4.29 -39.08 -6.77
N VAL A 74 4.66 -37.87 -6.37
CA VAL A 74 3.74 -36.73 -6.26
C VAL A 74 4.07 -35.74 -7.37
N THR A 75 3.05 -35.26 -8.07
CA THR A 75 3.18 -34.24 -9.13
C THR A 75 2.23 -33.09 -8.85
N LEU A 76 2.77 -31.89 -8.79
CA LEU A 76 2.02 -30.65 -8.66
C LEU A 76 1.70 -30.09 -10.04
N ILE A 77 0.44 -29.73 -10.23
CA ILE A 77 -0.08 -29.23 -11.49
C ILE A 77 -0.85 -27.94 -11.20
N ASN A 78 -0.37 -26.84 -11.79
CA ASN A 78 -1.11 -25.59 -11.81
C ASN A 78 -2.28 -25.73 -12.78
N GLU A 79 -3.49 -25.43 -12.32
CA GLU A 79 -4.63 -25.27 -13.22
C GLU A 79 -4.48 -23.94 -13.96
N SER A 80 -3.84 -23.94 -15.14
CA SER A 80 -3.79 -22.77 -16.00
C SER A 80 -5.08 -22.66 -16.82
N SER A 81 -5.73 -21.50 -16.73
CA SER A 81 -6.76 -21.09 -17.70
C SER A 81 -6.18 -20.76 -19.09
N ASP A 82 -4.85 -20.57 -19.18
CA ASP A 82 -4.16 -20.22 -20.42
C ASP A 82 -3.47 -21.41 -21.07
N ARG A 83 -3.60 -21.44 -22.39
CA ARG A 83 -3.54 -22.59 -23.29
C ARG A 83 -2.12 -22.98 -23.73
N ASP A 84 -1.11 -22.82 -22.88
CA ASP A 84 0.27 -23.21 -23.20
C ASP A 84 0.68 -24.47 -22.43
N PRO A 85 0.73 -25.64 -23.08
CA PRO A 85 1.29 -26.84 -22.49
C PRO A 85 2.76 -26.60 -22.13
N GLY A 86 3.09 -26.66 -20.84
CA GLY A 86 4.46 -26.47 -20.34
C GLY A 86 4.73 -25.13 -19.63
N SER A 87 3.74 -24.22 -19.57
CA SER A 87 3.81 -23.06 -18.67
C SER A 87 3.49 -23.51 -17.24
N PHE A 88 4.29 -23.07 -16.26
CA PHE A 88 4.00 -23.27 -14.83
C PHE A 88 2.79 -22.45 -14.36
N GLY A 89 2.14 -21.68 -15.23
CA GLY A 89 0.97 -20.90 -14.88
C GLY A 89 1.32 -19.78 -13.89
N VAL A 90 0.66 -19.78 -12.73
CA VAL A 90 0.77 -18.70 -11.73
C VAL A 90 1.84 -18.97 -10.68
N PHE A 91 2.18 -20.23 -10.41
CA PHE A 91 3.16 -20.62 -9.40
C PHE A 91 4.31 -21.39 -10.03
N THR A 92 5.52 -20.84 -9.96
CA THR A 92 6.73 -21.49 -10.51
C THR A 92 7.58 -22.07 -9.38
N PRO A 93 7.86 -23.38 -9.35
CA PRO A 93 8.70 -23.96 -8.30
C PRO A 93 10.14 -23.42 -8.36
N ILE A 94 10.73 -23.12 -7.20
CA ILE A 94 12.08 -22.57 -7.06
C ILE A 94 12.98 -23.62 -6.41
N GLY A 95 14.11 -23.93 -7.05
CA GLY A 95 15.10 -24.85 -6.50
C GLY A 95 14.65 -26.31 -6.44
N SER A 96 13.45 -26.62 -6.93
CA SER A 96 12.88 -27.96 -7.01
C SER A 96 12.13 -28.16 -8.32
N SER A 97 11.87 -29.43 -8.66
CA SER A 97 10.89 -29.77 -9.69
C SER A 97 9.47 -29.66 -9.13
N ASN A 98 8.45 -29.73 -9.99
CA ASN A 98 7.05 -29.89 -9.59
C ASN A 98 6.70 -31.35 -9.24
N THR A 99 7.63 -32.28 -9.47
CA THR A 99 7.51 -33.69 -9.07
C THR A 99 8.53 -34.03 -8.00
N PHE A 100 8.09 -34.75 -6.98
CA PHE A 100 8.94 -35.32 -5.92
C PHE A 100 8.48 -36.74 -5.58
N TYR A 101 9.27 -37.42 -4.75
CA TYR A 101 9.13 -38.84 -4.51
C TYR A 101 9.39 -39.22 -3.05
N PHE A 102 8.64 -40.20 -2.54
CA PHE A 102 8.90 -40.89 -1.28
C PHE A 102 8.99 -42.39 -1.51
N ASP A 103 9.93 -43.05 -0.82
CA ASP A 103 10.11 -44.50 -0.90
C ASP A 103 8.90 -45.26 -0.34
N VAL A 104 8.47 -44.87 0.87
CA VAL A 104 7.42 -45.55 1.63
C VAL A 104 6.72 -44.57 2.57
N ILE A 105 5.41 -44.78 2.76
CA ILE A 105 4.64 -44.23 3.88
C ILE A 105 3.95 -45.42 4.55
N GLU A 106 4.32 -45.72 5.79
CA GLU A 106 3.79 -46.87 6.53
C GLU A 106 2.29 -46.69 6.84
N ALA A 107 1.66 -47.76 7.31
CA ALA A 107 0.27 -47.72 7.74
C ALA A 107 0.10 -46.73 8.90
N GLN A 108 -0.92 -45.87 8.82
CA GLN A 108 -1.19 -44.81 9.81
C GLN A 108 -0.03 -43.82 10.06
N GLU A 109 0.92 -43.71 9.13
CA GLU A 109 1.99 -42.71 9.21
C GLU A 109 1.77 -41.54 8.25
N SER A 110 2.42 -40.42 8.57
CA SER A 110 2.45 -39.21 7.76
C SER A 110 3.87 -38.85 7.36
N THR A 111 4.02 -38.22 6.20
CA THR A 111 5.25 -37.58 5.77
C THR A 111 4.97 -36.17 5.26
N GLU A 112 5.96 -35.29 5.34
CA GLU A 112 5.83 -33.88 4.99
C GLU A 112 6.81 -33.50 3.88
N GLN A 113 6.38 -32.62 2.98
CA GLN A 113 7.25 -32.00 2.00
C GLN A 113 6.96 -30.49 1.91
N THR A 114 8.02 -29.71 2.05
CA THR A 114 8.01 -28.26 1.79
C THR A 114 8.60 -27.96 0.42
N LEU A 115 7.96 -27.08 -0.32
CA LEU A 115 8.40 -26.58 -1.62
C LEU A 115 8.28 -25.06 -1.66
N ARG A 116 9.21 -24.42 -2.37
CA ARG A 116 9.20 -22.98 -2.60
C ARG A 116 8.66 -22.66 -3.98
N PHE A 117 7.87 -21.61 -4.07
CA PHE A 117 7.26 -21.13 -5.30
C PHE A 117 7.47 -19.63 -5.45
N ASP A 118 7.66 -19.20 -6.70
CA ASP A 118 7.54 -17.80 -7.11
C ASP A 118 6.13 -17.57 -7.65
N THR A 119 5.47 -16.52 -7.15
CA THR A 119 4.14 -16.14 -7.64
C THR A 119 4.30 -15.16 -8.78
N SER A 120 3.66 -15.44 -9.92
CA SER A 120 3.67 -14.54 -11.06
C SER A 120 3.31 -13.10 -10.65
N SER A 121 4.11 -12.12 -11.07
CA SER A 121 3.84 -10.71 -10.75
C SER A 121 2.47 -10.24 -11.26
N VAL A 122 1.95 -10.85 -12.33
CA VAL A 122 0.66 -10.53 -12.94
C VAL A 122 -0.50 -11.38 -12.38
N ALA A 123 -0.25 -12.19 -11.35
CA ALA A 123 -1.30 -12.96 -10.68
C ALA A 123 -2.36 -12.02 -10.11
N LEU A 124 -3.64 -12.30 -10.39
CA LEU A 124 -4.76 -11.54 -9.87
C LEU A 124 -5.03 -11.93 -8.42
N SER A 125 -5.58 -11.01 -7.63
CA SER A 125 -6.03 -11.32 -6.27
C SER A 125 -7.23 -12.27 -6.32
N LYS A 126 -7.01 -13.55 -5.99
CA LYS A 126 -8.02 -14.61 -5.92
C LYS A 126 -7.45 -15.89 -5.32
N ASN A 127 -8.33 -16.84 -5.03
CA ASN A 127 -7.96 -18.20 -4.66
C ASN A 127 -7.62 -19.02 -5.90
N TYR A 128 -6.38 -19.50 -5.97
CA TYR A 128 -5.91 -20.44 -6.98
C TYR A 128 -5.99 -21.87 -6.44
N SER A 129 -6.24 -22.82 -7.34
CA SER A 129 -6.26 -24.25 -7.02
C SER A 129 -5.01 -24.91 -7.61
N LEU A 130 -4.21 -25.55 -6.75
CA LEU A 130 -3.07 -26.37 -7.16
C LEU A 130 -3.48 -27.86 -7.04
N SER A 131 -3.45 -28.58 -8.15
CA SER A 131 -3.76 -30.01 -8.17
C SER A 131 -2.54 -30.81 -7.72
N VAL A 132 -2.75 -31.72 -6.77
CA VAL A 132 -1.74 -32.66 -6.26
C VAL A 132 -2.09 -34.06 -6.75
N HIS A 133 -1.31 -34.59 -7.68
CA HIS A 133 -1.49 -35.93 -8.23
C HIS A 133 -0.53 -36.90 -7.57
N LEU A 134 -1.07 -37.92 -6.91
CA LEU A 134 -0.32 -38.99 -6.28
C LEU A 134 -0.42 -40.26 -7.14
N GLN A 135 0.72 -40.86 -7.45
CA GLN A 135 0.82 -42.20 -8.04
C GLN A 135 1.69 -43.04 -7.10
N TYR A 136 1.20 -44.19 -6.67
CA TYR A 136 1.89 -45.04 -5.70
C TYR A 136 1.50 -46.50 -5.91
N GLU A 137 2.15 -47.42 -5.22
CA GLU A 137 1.83 -48.85 -5.30
C GLU A 137 1.73 -49.50 -3.92
N ASN A 138 1.07 -50.65 -3.90
CA ASN A 138 1.14 -51.55 -2.75
C ASN A 138 2.36 -52.48 -2.83
N TYR A 139 2.58 -53.31 -1.81
CA TYR A 139 3.68 -54.28 -1.76
C TYR A 139 3.67 -55.33 -2.90
N GLN A 140 2.57 -55.46 -3.65
CA GLN A 140 2.42 -56.39 -4.78
C GLN A 140 2.69 -55.70 -6.13
N GLY A 141 3.06 -54.42 -6.13
CA GLY A 141 3.27 -53.61 -7.35
C GLY A 141 1.97 -53.18 -8.05
N VAL A 142 0.83 -53.26 -7.36
CA VAL A 142 -0.44 -52.74 -7.90
C VAL A 142 -0.41 -51.22 -7.79
N GLN A 143 -0.45 -50.54 -8.93
CA GLN A 143 -0.51 -49.08 -9.00
C GLN A 143 -1.87 -48.53 -8.56
N LEU A 144 -1.81 -47.42 -7.84
CA LEU A 144 -2.92 -46.68 -7.26
C LEU A 144 -2.68 -45.18 -7.51
N GLU A 145 -3.76 -44.44 -7.62
CA GLU A 145 -3.72 -43.00 -7.85
C GLU A 145 -4.69 -42.27 -6.92
N ALA A 146 -4.32 -41.07 -6.52
CA ALA A 146 -5.18 -40.13 -5.82
C ALA A 146 -4.96 -38.72 -6.37
N LYS A 147 -6.01 -37.90 -6.34
CA LYS A 147 -5.96 -36.50 -6.73
C LYS A 147 -6.54 -35.65 -5.61
N GLU A 148 -5.74 -34.69 -5.14
CA GLU A 148 -6.09 -33.74 -4.09
C GLU A 148 -5.89 -32.31 -4.60
N PHE A 149 -6.34 -31.32 -3.83
CA PHE A 149 -6.25 -29.90 -4.19
C PHE A 149 -5.77 -29.07 -3.01
N VAL A 150 -4.92 -28.08 -3.31
CA VAL A 150 -4.46 -27.06 -2.37
C VAL A 150 -5.01 -25.71 -2.82
N GLY A 151 -5.64 -24.98 -1.90
CA GLY A 151 -6.08 -23.61 -2.14
C GLY A 151 -4.96 -22.62 -1.79
N VAL A 152 -4.62 -21.74 -2.72
CA VAL A 152 -3.61 -20.70 -2.52
C VAL A 152 -4.26 -19.33 -2.71
N PRO A 153 -4.56 -18.59 -1.61
CA PRO A 153 -5.12 -17.25 -1.68
C PRO A 153 -4.03 -16.23 -2.01
N VAL A 154 -3.93 -15.85 -3.28
CA VAL A 154 -2.94 -14.85 -3.72
C VAL A 154 -3.53 -13.47 -3.52
N MET A 155 -2.76 -12.59 -2.89
CA MET A 155 -3.06 -11.16 -2.77
C MET A 155 -2.16 -10.36 -3.70
N GLN A 156 -2.64 -9.21 -4.16
CA GLN A 156 -1.78 -8.19 -4.71
C GLN A 156 -1.47 -7.17 -3.61
N SER A 157 -0.36 -6.44 -3.78
CA SER A 157 -0.04 -5.35 -2.86
C SER A 157 -0.75 -4.09 -3.36
N PRO A 158 -1.68 -3.51 -2.58
CA PRO A 158 -2.27 -2.25 -2.95
C PRO A 158 -1.22 -1.16 -2.87
N ARG A 159 -1.26 -0.19 -3.79
CA ARG A 159 -0.28 0.90 -3.81
C ARG A 159 -0.84 2.18 -4.38
N ILE A 160 -1.10 3.15 -3.50
CA ILE A 160 -1.36 4.53 -3.91
C ILE A 160 -0.06 5.34 -3.82
N THR A 161 0.19 6.13 -4.85
CA THR A 161 1.20 7.19 -4.83
C THR A 161 0.50 8.54 -4.79
N MET A 162 0.95 9.43 -3.90
CA MET A 162 0.50 10.82 -3.85
C MET A 162 1.61 11.76 -4.27
N ASP A 163 1.25 12.81 -5.00
CA ASP A 163 2.11 13.96 -5.18
C ASP A 163 2.30 14.72 -3.85
N ASP A 164 3.20 15.69 -3.85
CA ASP A 164 3.30 16.62 -2.74
C ASP A 164 2.13 17.63 -2.79
N PRO A 165 1.49 17.93 -1.65
CA PRO A 165 0.44 18.93 -1.56
C PRO A 165 0.86 20.28 -2.15
N SER A 166 0.16 20.76 -3.17
CA SER A 166 0.39 22.07 -3.77
C SER A 166 -0.30 23.15 -2.97
N VAL A 167 0.47 23.86 -2.14
CA VAL A 167 0.06 25.06 -1.42
C VAL A 167 1.11 26.16 -1.57
N PRO A 168 0.72 27.45 -1.63
CA PRO A 168 1.68 28.56 -1.56
C PRO A 168 2.46 28.54 -0.24
N ALA A 169 3.73 28.94 -0.27
CA ALA A 169 4.54 29.06 0.94
C ALA A 169 3.99 30.17 1.86
N GLU A 170 3.44 31.24 1.28
CA GLU A 170 2.84 32.37 1.99
C GLU A 170 1.53 32.79 1.31
N VAL A 171 0.55 33.21 2.10
CA VAL A 171 -0.76 33.70 1.64
C VAL A 171 -1.25 34.84 2.54
N GLN A 172 -2.09 35.74 2.06
CA GLN A 172 -2.75 36.73 2.93
C GLN A 172 -3.98 36.12 3.63
N ILE A 173 -4.32 36.58 4.83
CA ILE A 173 -5.44 36.04 5.63
C ILE A 173 -6.82 36.11 4.94
N ASP A 174 -7.01 37.08 4.04
CA ASP A 174 -8.25 37.24 3.28
C ASP A 174 -8.28 36.37 2.01
N ASP A 175 -7.12 35.87 1.59
CA ASP A 175 -6.98 34.96 0.46
C ASP A 175 -7.09 33.51 0.96
N GLY A 176 -8.16 32.81 0.58
CA GLY A 176 -8.25 31.37 0.85
C GLY A 176 -7.14 30.60 0.12
N ILE A 177 -6.63 29.53 0.73
CA ILE A 177 -5.60 28.68 0.12
C ILE A 177 -6.29 27.57 -0.67
N ASN A 178 -6.06 27.47 -1.97
CA ASN A 178 -6.47 26.29 -2.72
C ASN A 178 -5.40 25.19 -2.57
N LEU A 179 -5.68 24.18 -1.76
CA LEU A 179 -4.88 22.97 -1.66
C LEU A 179 -5.25 22.03 -2.81
N SER A 180 -4.26 21.54 -3.54
CA SER A 180 -4.46 20.50 -4.56
C SER A 180 -3.39 19.41 -4.46
N ILE A 181 -3.80 18.15 -4.61
CA ILE A 181 -2.92 16.99 -4.58
C ILE A 181 -3.38 15.94 -5.60
N GLY A 182 -2.44 15.49 -6.45
CA GLY A 182 -2.65 14.37 -7.35
C GLY A 182 -2.40 13.04 -6.64
N PHE A 183 -3.19 12.03 -6.96
CA PHE A 183 -2.99 10.68 -6.45
C PHE A 183 -3.29 9.62 -7.51
N TYR A 184 -2.57 8.50 -7.42
CA TYR A 184 -2.49 7.49 -8.46
C TYR A 184 -2.57 6.09 -7.85
N ASN A 185 -3.42 5.22 -8.39
CA ASN A 185 -3.35 3.80 -8.08
C ASN A 185 -2.24 3.17 -8.91
N THR A 186 -1.05 3.11 -8.31
CA THR A 186 0.13 2.46 -8.88
C THR A 186 0.22 0.97 -8.54
N GLY A 187 -0.76 0.45 -7.79
CA GLY A 187 -0.93 -0.97 -7.53
C GLY A 187 -1.57 -1.67 -8.72
N ARG A 188 -1.67 -3.00 -8.63
CA ARG A 188 -2.39 -3.83 -9.60
C ARG A 188 -3.82 -4.18 -9.14
N ASP A 189 -4.12 -3.94 -7.86
CA ASP A 189 -5.43 -4.12 -7.27
C ASP A 189 -6.36 -2.95 -7.60
N ASP A 190 -7.63 -3.26 -7.85
CA ASP A 190 -8.70 -2.27 -7.81
C ASP A 190 -9.04 -1.97 -6.35
N LEU A 191 -8.97 -0.70 -5.96
CA LEU A 191 -9.20 -0.27 -4.59
C LEU A 191 -10.66 0.13 -4.39
N LYS A 192 -11.15 -0.10 -3.18
CA LYS A 192 -12.53 0.22 -2.77
C LYS A 192 -12.51 1.29 -1.69
N ASN A 193 -13.65 1.96 -1.54
CA ASN A 193 -13.89 2.94 -0.48
C ASN A 193 -12.81 4.03 -0.38
N VAL A 194 -12.24 4.43 -1.53
CA VAL A 194 -11.17 5.44 -1.56
C VAL A 194 -11.74 6.80 -1.16
N MET A 195 -11.16 7.37 -0.11
CA MET A 195 -11.57 8.64 0.49
C MET A 195 -10.35 9.46 0.83
N LEU A 196 -10.36 10.73 0.45
CA LEU A 196 -9.39 11.71 0.90
C LEU A 196 -10.02 12.64 1.93
N GLU A 197 -9.23 13.03 2.92
CA GLU A 197 -9.61 13.98 3.95
C GLU A 197 -8.42 14.87 4.28
N THR A 198 -8.67 16.16 4.50
CA THR A 198 -7.65 17.08 5.02
C THR A 198 -8.03 17.56 6.40
N SER A 199 -7.05 17.64 7.30
CA SER A 199 -7.24 18.14 8.66
C SER A 199 -6.05 18.97 9.11
N GLY A 200 -6.27 19.92 10.02
CA GLY A 200 -5.23 20.84 10.49
C GLY A 200 -5.82 22.03 11.24
N ASN A 201 -5.03 23.10 11.37
CA ASN A 201 -5.45 24.36 11.99
C ASN A 201 -6.16 25.31 11.01
N PHE A 202 -7.12 24.78 10.25
CA PHE A 202 -7.92 25.50 9.26
C PHE A 202 -9.31 24.87 9.11
N ALA A 203 -10.24 25.62 8.52
CA ALA A 203 -11.47 25.06 7.96
C ALA A 203 -11.26 24.73 6.48
N ALA A 204 -11.69 23.54 6.04
CA ALA A 204 -11.60 23.11 4.65
C ALA A 204 -12.99 22.92 4.05
N ASP A 205 -13.17 23.35 2.79
CA ASP A 205 -14.43 23.22 2.06
C ASP A 205 -14.18 22.82 0.60
N PRO A 206 -14.48 21.56 0.20
CA PRO A 206 -14.89 20.44 1.06
C PRO A 206 -13.70 19.85 1.84
N ALA A 207 -13.89 19.45 3.10
CA ALA A 207 -12.82 18.80 3.89
C ALA A 207 -12.55 17.34 3.47
N ARG A 208 -13.51 16.69 2.82
CA ARG A 208 -13.48 15.28 2.41
C ARG A 208 -13.87 15.12 0.95
N TYR A 209 -13.28 14.13 0.29
CA TYR A 209 -13.56 13.78 -1.08
C TYR A 209 -13.67 12.27 -1.25
N PHE A 210 -14.86 11.80 -1.61
CA PHE A 210 -15.13 10.38 -1.82
C PHE A 210 -15.00 10.03 -3.30
N VAL A 211 -14.05 9.15 -3.60
CA VAL A 211 -13.82 8.60 -4.95
C VAL A 211 -14.63 7.32 -5.13
N GLY A 212 -14.67 6.47 -4.10
CA GLY A 212 -15.33 5.16 -4.14
C GLY A 212 -14.42 4.09 -4.74
N ASP A 213 -14.78 3.58 -5.91
CA ASP A 213 -14.00 2.57 -6.64
C ASP A 213 -12.85 3.22 -7.40
N PHE A 214 -11.62 2.74 -7.21
CA PHE A 214 -10.43 3.31 -7.82
C PHE A 214 -9.58 2.23 -8.49
N ALA A 215 -9.80 2.08 -9.80
CA ALA A 215 -9.22 1.01 -10.60
C ALA A 215 -7.68 1.08 -10.66
N SER A 216 -7.03 -0.07 -10.89
CA SER A 216 -5.60 -0.15 -11.15
C SER A 216 -5.19 0.77 -12.30
N GLY A 217 -4.18 1.62 -12.07
CA GLY A 217 -3.70 2.61 -13.04
C GLY A 217 -4.55 3.89 -13.15
N ALA A 218 -5.63 4.01 -12.37
CA ALA A 218 -6.41 5.24 -12.32
C ALA A 218 -5.65 6.38 -11.62
N SER A 219 -6.01 7.61 -11.96
CA SER A 219 -5.47 8.83 -11.38
C SER A 219 -6.59 9.82 -11.13
N ASP A 220 -6.49 10.59 -10.06
CA ASP A 220 -7.46 11.65 -9.76
C ASP A 220 -6.79 12.75 -8.92
N VAL A 221 -7.49 13.87 -8.71
CA VAL A 221 -6.99 15.06 -8.01
C VAL A 221 -8.00 15.50 -6.97
N PHE A 222 -7.52 15.64 -5.73
CA PHE A 222 -8.29 16.29 -4.67
C PHE A 222 -7.94 17.78 -4.60
N SER A 223 -8.96 18.64 -4.61
CA SER A 223 -8.81 20.09 -4.46
C SER A 223 -9.79 20.60 -3.40
N THR A 224 -9.32 21.45 -2.51
CA THR A 224 -10.12 22.02 -1.43
C THR A 224 -9.66 23.43 -1.06
N LEU A 225 -10.61 24.27 -0.66
CA LEU A 225 -10.33 25.61 -0.19
C LEU A 225 -10.13 25.61 1.32
N LEU A 226 -8.92 25.96 1.77
CA LEU A 226 -8.58 26.13 3.17
C LEU A 226 -8.77 27.59 3.59
N LYS A 227 -9.38 27.80 4.75
CA LYS A 227 -9.62 29.11 5.36
C LYS A 227 -9.17 29.09 6.82
N THR A 228 -8.50 30.14 7.24
CA THR A 228 -8.15 30.37 8.65
C THR A 228 -8.42 31.81 9.03
N GLY A 229 -8.72 32.05 10.31
CA GLY A 229 -8.89 33.39 10.88
C GLY A 229 -7.67 33.86 11.66
N GLU A 230 -6.58 33.10 11.65
CA GLU A 230 -5.37 33.38 12.41
C GLU A 230 -4.18 33.64 11.47
N VAL A 231 -3.40 34.68 11.79
CA VAL A 231 -2.12 34.97 11.14
C VAL A 231 -1.05 34.05 11.74
N GLY A 232 -0.15 33.51 10.91
CA GLY A 232 0.93 32.63 11.32
C GLY A 232 0.98 31.32 10.56
N GLU A 233 1.61 30.31 11.15
CA GLU A 233 1.80 29.01 10.51
C GLU A 233 0.47 28.27 10.34
N LEU A 234 0.16 27.91 9.10
CA LEU A 234 -0.93 27.01 8.73
C LEU A 234 -0.31 25.65 8.39
N SER A 235 -0.75 24.60 9.06
CA SER A 235 -0.24 23.24 8.91
C SER A 235 -1.37 22.23 8.88
N GLY A 236 -1.24 21.21 8.05
CA GLY A 236 -2.21 20.13 7.99
C GLY A 236 -1.67 18.88 7.35
N VAL A 237 -2.54 17.87 7.32
CA VAL A 237 -2.27 16.55 6.78
C VAL A 237 -3.39 16.20 5.81
N VAL A 238 -3.02 15.80 4.61
CA VAL A 238 -3.92 15.07 3.71
C VAL A 238 -3.79 13.59 4.01
N THR A 239 -4.90 12.97 4.36
CA THR A 239 -5.02 11.53 4.58
C THR A 239 -5.81 10.90 3.42
N ILE A 240 -5.32 9.81 2.87
CA ILE A 240 -6.15 8.88 2.08
C ILE A 240 -6.40 7.62 2.89
N THR A 241 -7.62 7.12 2.81
CA THR A 241 -8.02 5.80 3.28
C THR A 241 -8.59 5.01 2.12
N PHE A 242 -8.26 3.73 2.03
CA PHE A 242 -8.77 2.83 1.01
C PHE A 242 -8.80 1.39 1.51
N GLU A 243 -9.61 0.56 0.87
CA GLU A 243 -9.75 -0.87 1.12
C GLU A 243 -9.16 -1.65 -0.07
N ASP A 244 -8.35 -2.67 0.21
CA ASP A 244 -7.81 -3.56 -0.83
C ASP A 244 -8.78 -4.69 -1.20
N SER A 245 -8.34 -5.58 -2.11
CA SER A 245 -9.18 -6.69 -2.59
C SER A 245 -9.51 -7.74 -1.52
N SER A 246 -8.82 -7.73 -0.38
CA SER A 246 -9.10 -8.60 0.77
C SER A 246 -10.04 -7.98 1.81
N GLY A 247 -10.43 -6.72 1.63
CA GLY A 247 -11.20 -5.97 2.62
C GLY A 247 -10.35 -5.33 3.72
N GLN A 248 -9.01 -5.34 3.58
CA GLN A 248 -8.13 -4.68 4.54
C GLN A 248 -8.06 -3.19 4.26
N GLU A 249 -8.28 -2.38 5.29
CA GLU A 249 -8.15 -0.92 5.22
C GLU A 249 -6.68 -0.48 5.35
N HIS A 250 -6.31 0.50 4.53
CA HIS A 250 -4.99 1.11 4.48
C HIS A 250 -5.11 2.63 4.58
N LYS A 251 -4.06 3.27 5.12
CA LYS A 251 -4.00 4.71 5.33
C LYS A 251 -2.63 5.27 4.91
N LEU A 252 -2.63 6.39 4.19
CA LEU A 252 -1.42 7.14 3.86
C LEU A 252 -1.64 8.62 4.18
N GLU A 253 -0.58 9.29 4.63
CA GLU A 253 -0.60 10.67 5.08
C GLU A 253 0.48 11.50 4.37
N LYS A 254 0.13 12.74 4.02
CA LYS A 254 1.04 13.75 3.45
C LYS A 254 0.85 15.07 4.17
N ASP A 255 1.91 15.51 4.85
CA ASP A 255 1.93 16.78 5.55
C ASP A 255 2.11 17.95 4.59
N PHE A 256 1.55 19.09 4.95
CA PHE A 256 1.79 20.36 4.26
C PHE A 256 1.79 21.53 5.24
N ARG A 257 2.42 22.62 4.80
CA ARG A 257 2.49 23.86 5.57
C ARG A 257 2.47 25.08 4.66
N SER A 258 1.95 26.18 5.19
CA SER A 258 1.92 27.50 4.60
C SER A 258 2.03 28.54 5.72
N ASN A 259 2.32 29.80 5.38
CA ASN A 259 2.39 30.90 6.33
C ASN A 259 1.38 31.99 5.96
N VAL A 260 0.45 32.26 6.86
CA VAL A 260 -0.61 33.25 6.66
C VAL A 260 -0.14 34.60 7.17
N LEU A 261 -0.08 35.57 6.26
CA LEU A 261 0.32 36.94 6.52
C LEU A 261 -0.91 37.82 6.78
N PRO A 262 -0.77 38.91 7.55
CA PRO A 262 -1.83 39.90 7.68
C PRO A 262 -2.16 40.52 6.31
N SER A 263 -3.39 40.99 6.15
CA SER A 263 -3.83 41.62 4.90
C SER A 263 -3.03 42.89 4.58
N SER A 264 -2.72 43.10 3.30
CA SER A 264 -2.00 44.31 2.85
C SER A 264 -2.83 45.58 2.98
N ASP A 265 -4.15 45.45 3.09
CA ASP A 265 -5.11 46.53 3.28
C ASP A 265 -5.36 46.84 4.76
N ALA A 266 -4.59 46.25 5.67
CA ALA A 266 -4.34 46.86 6.96
C ALA A 266 -3.59 48.18 6.71
N GLU A 267 -4.35 49.20 6.29
CA GLU A 267 -3.95 50.59 6.38
C GLU A 267 -3.31 50.73 7.76
N VAL A 268 -2.02 50.99 7.76
CA VAL A 268 -1.41 51.69 8.87
C VAL A 268 -2.12 53.03 8.88
N SER A 269 -3.28 53.07 9.54
CA SER A 269 -3.90 54.30 9.97
C SER A 269 -2.77 55.03 10.68
N PRO A 270 -2.30 56.18 10.16
CA PRO A 270 -1.31 56.94 10.89
C PRO A 270 -1.99 57.21 12.22
N ALA A 271 -1.44 56.68 13.31
CA ALA A 271 -2.02 56.79 14.63
C ALA A 271 -2.32 58.27 14.89
N GLU A 272 -3.57 58.67 14.65
CA GLU A 272 -4.04 60.01 14.89
C GLU A 272 -4.14 60.09 16.41
N ASN A 273 -3.13 60.72 17.00
CA ASN A 273 -3.00 61.03 18.42
C ASN A 273 -2.61 59.87 19.35
N ALA A 274 -1.53 59.15 19.03
CA ALA A 274 -0.69 58.58 20.08
C ALA A 274 0.20 59.69 20.66
N SER A 275 -0.33 60.45 21.63
CA SER A 275 0.53 61.27 22.49
C SER A 275 1.46 60.32 23.25
N LEU A 276 2.73 60.28 22.85
CA LEU A 276 3.77 59.55 23.55
C LEU A 276 3.84 60.10 24.99
N PRO A 277 3.60 59.30 26.03
CA PRO A 277 3.88 59.73 27.39
C PRO A 277 5.40 59.74 27.54
N LEU A 278 6.02 60.86 27.22
CA LEU A 278 7.44 61.06 27.49
C LEU A 278 7.65 61.03 29.01
N PRO A 279 8.57 60.21 29.54
CA PRO A 279 8.79 60.09 30.97
C PRO A 279 9.22 61.44 31.54
N MET A 280 8.61 61.84 32.66
CA MET A 280 8.69 63.16 33.34
C MET A 280 10.12 63.75 33.46
N ASN A 281 11.16 62.92 33.42
CA ASN A 281 12.56 63.35 33.51
C ASN A 281 13.16 63.86 32.18
N THR A 282 12.51 63.68 31.03
CA THR A 282 13.01 64.15 29.72
C THR A 282 12.66 65.61 29.43
N LEU A 283 11.51 66.09 29.89
CA LEU A 283 11.09 67.50 29.80
C LEU A 283 11.99 68.43 30.64
N LEU A 284 12.41 67.97 31.83
CA LEU A 284 13.36 68.70 32.67
C LEU A 284 14.73 68.84 32.00
N LEU A 285 15.22 67.79 31.32
CA LEU A 285 16.49 67.83 30.58
C LEU A 285 16.42 68.76 29.37
N LEU A 286 15.30 68.77 28.63
CA LEU A 286 15.12 69.69 27.51
C LEU A 286 15.04 71.16 27.96
N GLY A 287 14.35 71.41 29.07
CA GLY A 287 14.28 72.74 29.70
C GLY A 287 15.66 73.24 30.17
N LEU A 288 16.46 72.35 30.78
CA LEU A 288 17.84 72.66 31.18
C LEU A 288 18.74 72.96 29.98
N LEU A 289 18.59 72.22 28.87
CA LEU A 289 19.36 72.45 27.65
C LEU A 289 19.05 73.83 27.05
N ILE A 290 17.78 74.22 26.98
CA ILE A 290 17.36 75.54 26.46
C ILE A 290 17.88 76.66 27.37
N LEU A 291 17.84 76.48 28.69
CA LEU A 291 18.35 77.45 29.66
C LEU A 291 19.88 77.58 29.57
N LEU A 292 20.60 76.49 29.32
CA LEU A 292 22.04 76.49 29.09
C LEU A 292 22.41 77.21 27.77
N ILE A 293 21.64 77.01 26.70
CA ILE A 293 21.84 77.74 25.43
C ILE A 293 21.59 79.24 25.61
N LEU A 294 20.53 79.63 26.32
CA LEU A 294 20.21 81.03 26.59
C LEU A 294 21.25 81.71 27.47
N THR A 295 21.76 81.03 28.51
CA THR A 295 22.82 81.57 29.37
C THR A 295 24.14 81.73 28.63
N VAL A 296 24.52 80.78 27.78
CA VAL A 296 25.71 80.90 26.90
C VAL A 296 25.54 82.04 25.89
N TYR A 297 24.36 82.18 25.28
CA TYR A 297 24.07 83.27 24.34
C TYR A 297 24.19 84.64 25.03
N PHE A 298 23.57 84.82 26.19
CA PHE A 298 23.63 86.08 26.93
C PHE A 298 25.05 86.39 27.43
N TRP A 299 25.80 85.37 27.86
CA TRP A 299 27.19 85.52 28.27
C TRP A 299 28.10 85.94 27.10
N LEU A 300 27.92 85.34 25.92
CA LEU A 300 28.66 85.72 24.71
C LEU A 300 28.31 87.15 24.25
N LYS A 301 27.03 87.54 24.33
CA LYS A 301 26.59 88.91 24.02
C LYS A 301 27.21 89.92 24.99
N TRP A 302 27.14 89.66 26.30
CA TRP A 302 27.75 90.52 27.32
C TRP A 302 29.27 90.64 27.17
N ARG A 303 29.95 89.55 26.81
CA ARG A 303 31.40 89.55 26.56
C ARG A 303 31.76 90.38 25.32
N ARG A 304 30.93 90.37 24.27
CA ARG A 304 31.10 91.23 23.10
C ARG A 304 30.92 92.71 23.43
N GLU A 305 29.91 93.05 24.24
CA GLU A 305 29.66 94.43 24.68
C GLU A 305 30.80 94.99 25.54
N LYS A 306 31.37 94.17 26.45
CA LYS A 306 32.55 94.58 27.24
C LYS A 306 33.82 94.75 26.39
N LYS A 307 33.99 93.96 25.32
CA LYS A 307 35.10 94.16 24.37
C LYS A 307 34.91 95.44 23.55
N ALA A 308 33.67 95.76 23.14
CA ALA A 308 33.36 97.00 22.44
C ALA A 308 33.57 98.26 23.32
N GLN A 309 33.29 98.16 24.63
CA GLN A 309 33.58 99.25 25.58
C GLN A 309 35.09 99.43 25.87
N LYS A 310 35.89 98.36 25.90
CA LYS A 310 37.35 98.48 26.02
C LYS A 310 37.99 99.15 24.79
N VAL A 311 37.55 98.79 23.58
CA VAL A 311 38.04 99.44 22.35
C VAL A 311 37.62 100.91 22.26
N ARG A 312 36.41 101.26 22.74
CA ARG A 312 35.94 102.65 22.75
C ARG A 312 36.62 103.54 23.80
N ASN A 313 37.11 102.97 24.91
CA ASN A 313 37.86 103.72 25.93
C ASN A 313 39.37 103.81 25.62
N GLU A 314 39.90 103.00 24.70
CA GLU A 314 41.28 103.12 24.19
C GLU A 314 41.39 104.10 22.99
N LEU A 315 40.27 104.59 22.45
CA LEU A 315 40.18 105.58 21.36
C LEU A 315 39.90 107.02 21.83
N THR A 316 39.92 107.27 23.15
CA THR A 316 39.71 108.61 23.75
C THR A 316 40.89 109.06 24.62
N ILE A 317 42.10 108.55 24.38
CA ILE A 317 43.36 109.06 24.95
C ILE A 317 44.28 109.39 23.77
N ASP A 318 43.90 110.40 22.99
CA ASP A 318 44.77 111.23 22.15
C ASP A 318 43.95 112.47 21.74
N GLU A 319 43.63 113.28 22.76
CA GLU A 319 43.49 114.75 22.74
C GLU A 319 43.34 115.28 24.18
#